data_AF-A0A959H054-F1
#
_entry.id   AF-A0A959H054-F1
#
_cell.length_a   1.000
_cell.length_b   1.000
_cell.length_c   1.000
_cell.angle_alpha   90.00
_cell.angle_beta   90.00
_cell.angle_gamma   90.00
#
_symmetry.space_group_name_H-M   'P 1'
#
loop_
_entity.id
_entity.type
_entity.pdbx_description
1 polymer ?
#
loop_
_entity_poly.entity_id
_entity_poly.type
_entity_poly.pdbx_seq_one_letter_code
_entity_poly.pdbx_strand_id
1 'polypeptide(L)'
;LKPGITAGSEGTTGIFVRGGSGDQNLIVLDEAIVYNANHLFGFFSTFNSDAVKDLKVYKGGFPAQYGGRLSSVIDVRMKEGNNQKFSGAGGLGLISSRLTLEGPIQKDKSSFIVSGRRTYADLITRAINKANADDPEYDP
;
A
#
# COMPACT_ATOMS: atom_id res chain seq x y z
N LEU A 1 -5.28 -15.35 4.58
CA LEU A 1 -5.59 -15.10 3.15
C LEU A 1 -6.94 -15.70 2.79
N LYS A 2 -7.70 -15.09 1.88
CA LYS A 2 -8.99 -15.64 1.43
C LYS A 2 -8.73 -16.75 0.37
N PRO A 3 -9.53 -17.83 0.32
CA PRO A 3 -9.33 -18.90 -0.67
C PRO A 3 -9.30 -18.37 -2.12
N GLY A 4 -8.34 -18.84 -2.92
CA GLY A 4 -8.16 -18.45 -4.33
C GLY A 4 -7.41 -17.13 -4.55
N ILE A 5 -6.86 -16.53 -3.48
CA ILE A 5 -5.95 -15.39 -3.53
C ILE A 5 -4.62 -15.83 -2.91
N THR A 6 -3.56 -15.74 -3.71
CA THR A 6 -2.19 -15.99 -3.27
C THR A 6 -1.46 -14.65 -3.20
N ALA A 7 -0.78 -14.39 -2.09
CA ALA A 7 0.09 -13.23 -1.97
C ALA A 7 1.42 -13.50 -2.69
N GLY A 8 2.18 -12.43 -2.97
CA GLY A 8 3.55 -12.56 -3.43
C GLY A 8 4.45 -13.32 -2.46
N SER A 9 5.60 -13.77 -2.97
CA SER A 9 6.68 -14.31 -2.15
C SER A 9 7.16 -13.26 -1.15
N GLU A 10 7.90 -13.70 -0.13
CA GLU A 10 8.49 -12.81 0.88
C GLU A 10 9.20 -11.60 0.24
N GLY A 11 8.90 -10.41 0.75
CA GLY A 11 9.44 -9.16 0.21
C GLY A 11 8.78 -8.69 -1.09
N THR A 12 7.72 -9.33 -1.58
CA THR A 12 6.97 -8.89 -2.78
C THR A 12 5.48 -8.69 -2.50
N THR A 13 4.94 -7.56 -2.92
CA THR A 13 3.52 -7.20 -2.83
C THR A 13 2.84 -7.60 -4.13
N GLY A 14 2.82 -8.91 -4.41
CA GLY A 14 2.03 -9.49 -5.49
C GLY A 14 0.65 -9.93 -5.00
N ILE A 15 -0.37 -9.80 -5.86
CA ILE A 15 -1.66 -10.46 -5.64
C ILE A 15 -1.94 -11.32 -6.87
N PHE A 16 -2.12 -12.62 -6.65
CA PHE A 16 -2.40 -13.59 -7.70
C PHE A 16 -3.76 -14.21 -7.43
N VAL A 17 -4.68 -14.06 -8.37
CA VAL A 17 -6.05 -14.53 -8.20
C VAL A 17 -6.34 -15.61 -9.24
N ARG A 18 -6.70 -16.81 -8.77
CA ARG A 18 -7.04 -17.97 -9.62
C ARG A 18 -6.00 -18.27 -10.73
N GLY A 19 -4.71 -18.14 -10.42
CA GLY A 19 -3.63 -18.40 -11.37
C GLY A 19 -3.36 -17.27 -12.37
N GLY A 20 -4.08 -16.15 -12.29
CA GLY A 20 -3.75 -14.95 -13.05
C GLY A 20 -2.53 -14.24 -12.48
N SER A 21 -1.74 -13.65 -13.38
CA SER A 21 -0.57 -12.84 -13.03
C SER A 21 -0.98 -11.52 -12.36
N GLY A 22 -0.06 -10.89 -11.62
CA GLY A 22 -0.31 -9.67 -10.85
C GLY A 22 -0.85 -8.50 -11.69
N ASP A 23 -0.43 -8.41 -12.95
CA ASP A 23 -0.81 -7.42 -13.97
C ASP A 23 -2.20 -7.66 -14.60
N GLN A 24 -2.77 -8.84 -14.39
CA GLN A 24 -4.10 -9.20 -14.90
C GLN A 24 -5.23 -8.82 -13.95
N ASN A 25 -4.88 -8.30 -12.76
CA ASN A 25 -5.83 -7.73 -11.82
C ASN A 25 -6.07 -6.25 -12.14
N LEU A 26 -7.32 -5.81 -12.06
CA LEU A 26 -7.64 -4.39 -11.95
C LEU A 26 -7.57 -3.98 -10.50
N ILE A 27 -6.83 -2.92 -10.22
CA ILE A 27 -6.83 -2.26 -8.93
C ILE A 27 -7.44 -0.89 -9.12
N VAL A 28 -8.45 -0.58 -8.32
CA VAL A 28 -9.16 0.69 -8.32
C VAL A 28 -9.03 1.31 -6.94
N LEU A 29 -8.65 2.57 -6.89
CA LEU A 29 -8.58 3.38 -5.68
C LEU A 29 -9.58 4.51 -5.80
N ASP A 30 -10.64 4.50 -5.01
CA ASP A 30 -11.72 5.49 -5.08
C ASP A 30 -12.16 5.78 -6.53
N GLU A 31 -12.49 4.71 -7.27
CA GLU A 31 -12.88 4.72 -8.69
C GLU A 31 -11.77 5.05 -9.71
N ALA A 32 -10.57 5.45 -9.27
CA ALA A 32 -9.42 5.66 -10.14
C ALA A 32 -8.60 4.38 -10.37
N ILE A 33 -8.23 4.10 -11.63
CA ILE A 33 -7.42 2.92 -11.96
C ILE A 33 -5.97 3.13 -11.48
N VAL A 34 -5.45 2.15 -10.74
CA VAL A 34 -4.05 2.09 -10.30
C VAL A 34 -3.33 1.00 -11.10
N TYR A 35 -2.38 1.40 -11.95
CA TYR A 35 -1.62 0.49 -12.80
C TYR A 35 -0.45 -0.17 -12.07
N ASN A 36 0.16 0.54 -11.12
CA ASN A 36 1.26 0.02 -10.32
C ASN A 36 0.95 0.20 -8.82
N ALA A 37 0.59 -0.90 -8.17
CA ALA A 37 0.29 -0.93 -6.75
C ALA A 37 1.52 -1.16 -5.85
N ASN A 38 2.70 -1.16 -6.46
CA ASN A 38 3.95 -1.60 -5.86
C ASN A 38 5.03 -0.51 -5.96
N HIS A 39 5.88 -0.45 -4.95
CA HIS A 39 7.02 0.44 -4.86
C HIS A 39 8.23 -0.35 -4.34
N LEU A 40 9.44 0.09 -4.69
CA LEU A 40 10.71 -0.59 -4.34
C LEU A 40 10.69 -2.07 -4.78
N PHE A 41 10.53 -2.33 -6.08
CA PHE A 41 10.53 -3.68 -6.67
C PHE A 41 9.51 -4.66 -6.06
N GLY A 42 8.42 -4.15 -5.48
CA GLY A 42 7.41 -4.95 -4.81
C GLY A 42 7.60 -5.04 -3.30
N PHE A 43 8.60 -4.41 -2.70
CA PHE A 43 8.76 -4.49 -1.24
C PHE A 43 7.72 -3.67 -0.47
N PHE A 44 7.23 -2.57 -1.06
CA PHE A 44 6.22 -1.72 -0.45
C PHE A 44 4.95 -1.64 -1.30
N SER A 45 3.80 -1.79 -0.66
CA SER A 45 2.53 -1.42 -1.30
C SER A 45 2.44 0.11 -1.39
N THR A 46 1.89 0.61 -2.50
CA THR A 46 1.51 2.03 -2.64
C THR A 46 0.34 2.40 -1.74
N PHE A 47 -0.48 1.42 -1.33
CA PHE A 47 -1.59 1.65 -0.40
C PHE A 47 -1.08 1.70 1.04
N ASN A 48 -1.38 2.80 1.72
CA ASN A 48 -1.17 2.90 3.15
C ASN A 48 -2.35 2.25 3.87
N SER A 49 -2.13 1.13 4.57
CA SER A 49 -3.17 0.41 5.31
C SER A 49 -3.90 1.27 6.34
N ASP A 50 -3.22 2.29 6.88
CA ASP A 50 -3.80 3.17 7.89
C ASP A 50 -4.77 4.19 7.29
N ALA A 51 -4.65 4.47 5.99
CA ALA A 51 -5.52 5.35 5.22
C ALA A 51 -6.62 4.59 4.44
N VAL A 52 -6.53 3.26 4.33
CA VAL A 52 -7.54 2.41 3.68
C VAL A 52 -8.70 2.15 4.65
N LYS A 53 -9.93 2.34 4.16
CA LYS A 53 -11.19 2.08 4.88
C LYS A 53 -11.67 0.66 4.62
N ASP A 54 -11.80 0.29 3.35
CA ASP A 54 -12.22 -1.04 2.94
C ASP A 54 -11.52 -1.51 1.66
N LEU A 55 -11.48 -2.83 1.52
CA LEU A 55 -10.91 -3.51 0.36
C LEU A 55 -11.84 -4.66 -0.04
N LYS A 56 -12.39 -4.56 -1.25
CA LYS A 56 -13.24 -5.58 -1.87
C LYS A 56 -12.48 -6.26 -2.99
N VAL A 57 -12.47 -7.59 -2.96
CA VAL A 57 -11.85 -8.40 -4.01
C VAL A 57 -12.91 -9.23 -4.71
N TYR A 58 -13.08 -8.98 -6.00
CA TYR A 58 -13.89 -9.78 -6.91
C TYR A 58 -12.99 -10.75 -7.65
N LYS A 59 -13.06 -12.03 -7.29
CA LYS A 59 -12.25 -13.09 -7.89
C LYS A 59 -12.75 -13.54 -9.27
N GLY A 60 -13.86 -12.98 -9.75
CA GLY A 60 -14.58 -13.28 -10.99
C GLY A 60 -16.03 -12.81 -10.88
N GLY A 61 -16.76 -12.73 -12.00
CA GLY A 61 -18.15 -12.25 -12.01
C GLY A 61 -18.30 -10.82 -11.46
N PHE A 62 -17.32 -9.95 -11.72
CA PHE A 62 -17.35 -8.56 -11.26
C PHE A 62 -18.37 -7.73 -12.06
N PRO A 63 -18.90 -6.65 -11.46
CA PRO A 63 -19.82 -5.72 -12.13
C PRO A 63 -19.32 -5.24 -13.50
N ALA A 64 -20.24 -5.02 -14.44
CA ALA A 64 -19.93 -4.62 -15.83
C ALA A 64 -19.11 -3.32 -15.94
N GLN A 65 -19.22 -2.43 -14.95
CA GLN A 65 -18.43 -1.19 -14.86
C GLN A 65 -16.91 -1.43 -14.79
N TYR A 66 -16.47 -2.62 -14.37
CA TYR A 66 -15.06 -3.00 -14.25
C TYR A 66 -14.55 -3.80 -15.46
N GLY A 67 -15.18 -3.63 -16.62
CA GLY A 67 -14.93 -4.42 -17.84
C GLY A 67 -13.46 -4.52 -18.28
N GLY A 68 -13.18 -5.52 -19.14
CA GLY A 68 -11.89 -5.67 -19.83
C GLY A 68 -10.75 -6.29 -19.01
N ARG A 69 -11.06 -7.06 -17.95
CA ARG A 69 -10.04 -7.64 -17.05
C ARG A 69 -10.09 -9.16 -17.03
N LEU A 70 -8.92 -9.78 -16.97
CA LEU A 70 -8.76 -11.22 -17.19
C LEU A 70 -8.77 -12.05 -15.89
N SER A 71 -8.34 -11.47 -14.76
CA SER A 71 -8.22 -12.21 -13.50
C SER A 71 -9.20 -11.75 -12.42
N SER A 72 -9.06 -10.52 -11.91
CA SER A 72 -9.83 -10.04 -10.76
C SER A 72 -9.96 -8.51 -10.71
N VAL A 73 -10.84 -8.03 -9.83
CA VAL A 73 -10.98 -6.60 -9.50
C VAL A 73 -10.77 -6.41 -8.01
N ILE A 74 -9.90 -5.47 -7.65
CA ILE A 74 -9.58 -5.06 -6.29
C ILE A 74 -10.02 -3.60 -6.16
N ASP A 75 -11.12 -3.37 -5.46
CA ASP A 75 -11.68 -2.05 -5.18
C ASP A 75 -11.21 -1.63 -3.77
N VAL A 76 -10.37 -0.61 -3.72
CA VAL A 76 -9.78 -0.04 -2.52
C VAL A 76 -10.46 1.31 -2.26
N ARG A 77 -11.00 1.47 -1.06
CA ARG A 77 -11.62 2.73 -0.63
C ARG A 77 -10.82 3.37 0.48
N MET A 78 -10.59 4.67 0.36
CA MET A 78 -9.86 5.44 1.37
C MET A 78 -10.78 5.87 2.52
N LYS A 79 -10.18 6.20 3.65
CA LYS A 79 -10.87 6.82 4.78
C LYS A 79 -11.20 8.27 4.47
N GLU A 80 -12.38 8.70 4.89
CA GLU A 80 -12.85 10.10 4.76
C GLU A 80 -12.37 11.01 5.91
N GLY A 81 -11.67 10.44 6.91
CA GLY A 81 -11.26 11.14 8.15
C GLY A 81 -12.40 11.25 9.17
N ASN A 82 -12.10 11.77 10.36
CA ASN A 82 -13.06 11.87 11.46
C ASN A 82 -13.59 13.30 11.61
N ASN A 83 -14.88 13.53 11.30
CA ASN A 83 -15.50 14.87 11.38
C ASN A 83 -15.97 15.28 12.79
N GLN A 84 -15.68 14.48 13.83
CA GLN A 84 -16.10 14.72 15.21
C GLN A 84 -14.92 15.08 16.11
N LYS A 85 -13.86 14.27 16.06
CA LYS A 85 -12.71 14.36 16.95
C LYS A 85 -11.40 14.19 16.19
N PHE A 86 -10.38 14.91 16.67
CA PHE A 86 -9.02 14.68 16.21
C PHE A 86 -8.52 13.32 16.73
N SER A 87 -7.83 12.58 15.87
CA SER A 87 -7.29 11.25 16.15
C SER A 87 -5.97 11.07 15.42
N GLY A 88 -5.07 10.29 16.02
CA GLY A 88 -3.78 9.97 15.45
C GLY A 88 -3.42 8.52 15.69
N ALA A 89 -2.82 7.88 14.69
CA ALA A 89 -2.28 6.54 14.77
C ALA A 89 -0.88 6.53 14.17
N GLY A 90 0.02 5.76 14.76
CA GLY A 90 1.39 5.65 14.27
C GLY A 90 2.01 4.32 14.66
N GLY A 91 3.15 4.02 14.05
CA GLY A 91 3.92 2.84 14.37
C GLY A 91 5.38 3.03 14.02
N LEU A 92 6.25 2.58 14.93
CA LEU A 92 7.68 2.49 14.71
C LEU A 92 8.01 1.03 14.36
N GLY A 93 8.66 0.84 13.21
CA GLY A 93 9.15 -0.46 12.78
C GLY A 93 10.66 -0.43 12.57
N LEU A 94 11.27 -1.61 12.47
CA LEU A 94 12.73 -1.74 12.27
C LEU A 94 13.20 -1.10 10.95
N ILE A 95 12.38 -1.19 9.91
CA ILE A 95 12.72 -0.75 8.55
C ILE A 95 11.97 0.52 8.12
N SER A 96 10.89 0.88 8.81
CA SER A 96 10.09 2.06 8.46
C SER A 96 9.22 2.50 9.63
N SER A 97 8.90 3.78 9.65
CA SER A 97 7.92 4.36 10.56
C SER A 97 6.77 5.01 9.80
N ARG A 98 5.59 5.03 10.43
CA ARG A 98 4.35 5.54 9.86
C ARG A 98 3.60 6.40 10.85
N LEU A 99 2.90 7.40 10.32
CA LEU A 99 2.05 8.31 11.08
C LEU A 99 0.84 8.69 10.23
N THR A 100 -0.33 8.64 10.86
CA THR A 100 -1.61 9.04 10.29
C THR A 100 -2.31 9.96 11.29
N LEU A 101 -2.79 11.10 10.82
CA LEU A 101 -3.55 12.07 11.58
C LEU A 101 -4.86 12.35 10.85
N GLU A 102 -5.96 12.42 11.59
CA GLU A 102 -7.27 12.75 11.05
C GLU A 102 -8.06 13.63 12.02
N GLY A 103 -8.99 14.41 11.51
CA GLY A 103 -9.85 15.24 12.35
C GLY A 103 -10.77 16.17 11.57
N PRO A 104 -11.65 16.91 12.27
CA PRO A 104 -12.57 17.83 11.62
C PRO A 104 -11.83 19.09 11.15
N ILE A 105 -12.09 19.52 9.91
CA ILE A 105 -11.82 20.90 9.50
C ILE A 105 -12.94 21.79 10.03
N GLN A 106 -14.18 21.34 9.84
CA GLN A 106 -15.39 21.92 10.44
C GLN A 106 -16.23 20.78 11.00
N LYS A 107 -16.51 20.79 12.30
CA LYS A 107 -17.31 19.75 12.97
C LYS A 107 -18.63 19.52 12.23
N ASP A 108 -18.99 18.24 12.09
CA ASP A 108 -20.19 17.75 11.41
C ASP A 108 -20.29 18.04 9.90
N LYS A 109 -19.28 18.71 9.30
CA LYS A 109 -19.34 19.13 7.90
C LYS A 109 -18.17 18.64 7.05
N SER A 110 -16.95 18.66 7.59
CA SER A 110 -15.75 18.28 6.83
C SER A 110 -14.64 17.77 7.74
N SER A 111 -13.84 16.87 7.19
CA SER A 111 -12.69 16.25 7.84
C SER A 111 -11.49 16.24 6.92
N PHE A 112 -10.33 16.02 7.52
CA PHE A 112 -9.09 15.70 6.82
C PHE A 112 -8.53 14.39 7.35
N ILE A 113 -7.71 13.76 6.52
CA ILE A 113 -6.80 12.70 6.89
C ILE A 113 -5.48 12.93 6.17
N VAL A 114 -4.37 12.84 6.89
CA VAL A 114 -3.01 12.92 6.35
C VAL A 114 -2.24 11.74 6.86
N SER A 115 -1.61 10.99 5.95
CA SER A 115 -0.82 9.81 6.28
C SER A 115 0.53 9.84 5.60
N GLY A 116 1.58 9.49 6.33
CA GLY A 116 2.96 9.47 5.86
C GLY A 116 3.69 8.22 6.33
N ARG A 117 4.67 7.78 5.55
CA ARG A 117 5.57 6.66 5.87
C ARG A 117 6.99 7.01 5.45
N ARG A 118 7.95 6.81 6.36
CA ARG A 118 9.39 6.99 6.11
C ARG A 118 10.12 5.67 6.31
N THR A 119 10.72 5.17 5.24
CA THR A 119 11.60 3.99 5.29
C THR A 119 13.01 4.40 5.72
N TYR A 120 13.73 3.52 6.42
CA TYR A 120 15.12 3.74 6.87
C TYR A 120 16.17 3.11 5.95
N ALA A 121 15.78 2.66 4.76
CA ALA A 121 16.65 1.95 3.83
C ALA A 121 17.88 2.77 3.44
N ASP A 122 17.73 4.08 3.23
CA ASP A 122 18.85 4.98 2.93
C ASP A 122 19.84 5.12 4.09
N LEU A 123 19.35 5.12 5.34
CA LEU A 123 20.21 5.17 6.52
C LEU A 123 20.98 3.86 6.68
N ILE A 124 20.30 2.73 6.46
CA ILE A 124 20.90 1.39 6.50
C ILE A 124 21.96 1.25 5.41
N THR A 125 21.63 1.57 4.16
CA THR A 125 22.59 1.52 3.04
C THR A 125 23.79 2.41 3.31
N ARG A 126 23.59 3.68 3.73
CA ARG A 126 24.72 4.57 4.06
C ARG A 126 25.59 4.03 5.19
N ALA A 127 25.00 3.41 6.20
CA ALA A 127 25.75 2.81 7.31
C ALA A 127 26.60 1.62 6.84
N ILE A 128 26.03 0.75 5.99
CA ILE A 128 26.74 -0.38 5.38
C ILE A 128 27.90 0.13 4.50
N ASN A 129 27.63 1.08 3.61
CA ASN A 129 28.65 1.64 2.72
C ASN A 129 29.79 2.31 3.52
N LYS A 130 29.46 2.98 4.62
CA LYS A 130 30.47 3.57 5.51
C LYS A 130 31.28 2.52 6.27
N ALA A 131 30.65 1.42 6.69
CA ALA A 131 31.33 0.33 7.40
C ALA A 131 32.33 -0.42 6.50
N ASN A 132 32.06 -0.50 5.20
CA ASN A 132 32.92 -1.13 4.21
C ASN A 132 33.76 -0.14 3.39
N ALA A 133 33.87 1.12 3.83
CA ALA A 133 34.57 2.16 3.09
C ALA A 133 36.08 1.89 2.92
N ASP A 134 36.66 1.09 3.80
CA ASP A 134 38.07 0.70 3.78
C ASP A 134 38.30 -0.66 3.08
N ASP A 135 37.25 -1.31 2.58
CA ASP A 135 37.34 -2.59 1.87
C ASP A 135 37.54 -2.34 0.35
N PRO A 136 38.71 -2.67 -0.21
CA PRO A 136 39.01 -2.43 -1.62
C PRO A 136 38.24 -3.35 -2.59
N GLU A 137 37.58 -4.41 -2.11
CA GLU A 137 36.72 -5.28 -2.92
C GLU A 137 35.23 -4.89 -2.86
N TYR A 138 34.88 -3.89 -2.04
CA TYR A 138 33.50 -3.45 -1.86
C TYR A 138 33.06 -2.48 -2.97
N ASP A 139 32.09 -2.91 -3.80
CA ASP A 139 31.39 -2.08 -4.80
C ASP A 139 29.94 -1.81 -4.31
N PRO A 140 29.61 -0.55 -3.94
CA PRO A 140 28.34 -0.18 -3.30
C PRO A 140 27.08 -0.17 -4.20
#